data_AF-A0A8J5UW46-F1
#
_entry.id   AF-A0A8J5UW46-F1
#
_cell.length_a   1.000
_cell.length_b   1.000
_cell.length_c   1.000
_cell.angle_alpha   90.00
_cell.angle_beta   90.00
_cell.angle_gamma   90.00
#
_symmetry.space_group_name_H-M   'P 1'
#
loop_
_entity.id
_entity.type
_entity.pdbx_description
1 polymer ?
#
loop_
_entity_poly.entity_id
_entity_poly.type
_entity_poly.pdbx_seq_one_letter_code
_entity_poly.pdbx_strand_id
1 'polypeptide(L)'
;VLEDTISINHNWINGCNILNVWKELKKALLAVMKEIADCYNMDNWKSQCQTILKASHGIDYLQFYDFLSFIIKKRIDSINNNKACTNFDTWEFGINHILFDLKRAKFVLSYLIVDSKDNDIYDIVFRDNRPENLIECIDAILI
;
A
#
# COMPACT_ATOMS: atom_id res chain seq x y z
N VAL A 1 -7.36 -37.98 -11.05
CA VAL A 1 -7.43 -38.15 -9.59
C VAL A 1 -6.57 -37.05 -8.99
N LEU A 2 -7.02 -36.37 -7.93
CA LEU A 2 -6.19 -35.39 -7.22
C LEU A 2 -5.21 -36.18 -6.35
N GLU A 3 -3.91 -35.90 -6.44
CA GLU A 3 -2.87 -36.56 -5.66
C GLU A 3 -2.39 -35.65 -4.52
N ASP A 4 -1.92 -36.27 -3.43
CA ASP A 4 -1.32 -35.54 -2.32
C ASP A 4 -0.16 -34.69 -2.82
N THR A 5 -0.30 -33.38 -2.67
CA THR A 5 0.63 -32.40 -3.24
C THR A 5 1.04 -31.41 -2.16
N ILE A 6 2.35 -31.24 -1.98
CA ILE A 6 2.90 -30.09 -1.26
C ILE A 6 3.18 -29.00 -2.29
N SER A 7 2.55 -27.84 -2.13
CA SER A 7 2.80 -26.66 -2.95
C SER A 7 3.34 -25.51 -2.11
N ILE A 8 4.24 -24.72 -2.70
CA ILE A 8 4.77 -23.49 -2.11
C ILE A 8 4.41 -22.36 -3.07
N ASN A 9 3.75 -21.32 -2.56
CA ASN A 9 3.37 -20.14 -3.32
C ASN A 9 3.73 -18.87 -2.53
N HIS A 10 4.18 -17.84 -3.24
CA HIS A 10 4.43 -16.51 -2.69
C HIS A 10 3.68 -15.46 -3.50
N ASN A 11 2.89 -14.64 -2.82
CA ASN A 11 2.29 -13.45 -3.41
C ASN A 11 3.36 -12.36 -3.56
N TRP A 12 3.42 -11.69 -4.71
CA TRP A 12 4.38 -10.61 -4.95
C TRP A 12 3.69 -9.33 -5.44
N ILE A 13 4.12 -8.19 -4.92
CA ILE A 13 3.61 -6.86 -5.25
C ILE A 13 4.73 -6.06 -5.94
N ASN A 14 4.41 -5.40 -7.06
CA ASN A 14 5.30 -4.54 -7.82
C ASN A 14 4.53 -3.43 -8.57
N GLY A 15 5.23 -2.52 -9.25
CA GLY A 15 4.60 -1.39 -9.96
C GLY A 15 3.54 -1.79 -11.00
N CYS A 16 3.64 -3.00 -11.57
CA CYS A 16 2.69 -3.49 -12.58
C CYS A 16 1.34 -3.89 -11.96
N ASN A 17 1.35 -4.49 -10.77
CA ASN A 17 0.13 -5.04 -10.16
C ASN A 17 -0.40 -4.26 -8.94
N ILE A 18 0.35 -3.27 -8.43
CA ILE A 18 0.02 -2.55 -7.20
C ILE A 18 -1.37 -1.89 -7.20
N LEU A 19 -1.86 -1.45 -8.37
CA LEU A 19 -3.22 -0.91 -8.50
C LEU A 19 -4.29 -1.98 -8.28
N ASN A 20 -4.06 -3.21 -8.74
CA ASN A 20 -5.00 -4.31 -8.54
C ASN A 20 -5.00 -4.75 -7.07
N VAL A 21 -3.81 -4.81 -6.45
CA VAL A 21 -3.68 -5.08 -5.01
C VAL A 21 -4.46 -4.04 -4.20
N TRP A 22 -4.32 -2.76 -4.52
CA TRP A 22 -5.10 -1.70 -3.90
C TRP A 22 -6.62 -1.90 -4.08
N LYS A 23 -7.08 -2.19 -5.29
CA LYS A 23 -8.51 -2.41 -5.56
C LYS A 23 -9.08 -3.57 -4.74
N GLU A 24 -8.33 -4.67 -4.63
CA GLU A 24 -8.77 -5.82 -3.82
C GLU A 24 -8.74 -5.48 -2.32
N LEU A 25 -7.72 -4.78 -1.83
CA LEU A 25 -7.66 -4.34 -0.44
C LEU A 25 -8.82 -3.39 -0.08
N LYS A 26 -9.18 -2.48 -0.98
CA LYS A 26 -10.35 -1.61 -0.84
C LYS A 26 -11.65 -2.38 -0.76
N LYS A 27 -11.86 -3.33 -1.68
CA LYS A 27 -13.05 -4.20 -1.65
C LYS A 27 -13.11 -4.99 -0.34
N ALA A 28 -11.97 -5.51 0.12
CA ALA A 28 -11.87 -6.26 1.35
C ALA A 28 -12.26 -5.42 2.58
N LEU A 29 -11.79 -4.17 2.67
CA LEU A 29 -12.19 -3.28 3.76
C LEU A 29 -13.70 -3.02 3.75
N LEU A 30 -14.27 -2.70 2.58
CA LEU A 30 -15.71 -2.48 2.46
C LEU A 30 -16.52 -3.72 2.81
N ALA A 31 -16.03 -4.92 2.48
CA ALA A 31 -16.64 -6.17 2.89
C ALA A 31 -16.60 -6.32 4.41
N VAL A 32 -15.45 -6.12 5.05
CA VAL A 32 -15.33 -6.16 6.52
C VAL A 32 -16.30 -5.18 7.18
N MET A 33 -16.30 -3.92 6.74
CA MET A 33 -17.21 -2.89 7.26
C MET A 33 -18.68 -3.29 7.12
N LYS A 34 -19.06 -3.95 6.02
CA LYS A 34 -20.42 -4.44 5.82
C LYS A 34 -20.74 -5.62 6.75
N GLU A 35 -19.82 -6.57 6.93
CA GLU A 35 -20.04 -7.77 7.73
C GLU A 35 -20.24 -7.46 9.22
N ILE A 36 -19.56 -6.44 9.77
CA ILE A 36 -19.67 -6.05 11.17
C ILE A 36 -20.49 -4.76 11.38
N ALA A 37 -21.35 -4.42 10.42
CA ALA A 37 -22.14 -3.18 10.44
C ALA A 37 -23.18 -3.13 11.58
N ASP A 38 -23.64 -4.28 12.06
CA ASP A 38 -24.54 -4.41 13.21
C ASP A 38 -23.91 -3.90 14.51
N CYS A 39 -22.58 -3.93 14.61
CA CYS A 39 -21.81 -3.41 15.73
C CYS A 39 -21.26 -1.98 15.51
N TYR A 40 -21.73 -1.22 14.52
CA TYR A 40 -21.22 0.12 14.16
C TYR A 40 -21.05 1.09 15.36
N ASN A 41 -21.96 1.03 16.33
CA ASN A 41 -21.95 1.92 17.50
C ASN A 41 -20.90 1.55 18.56
N MET A 42 -20.15 0.46 18.38
CA MET A 42 -19.09 0.10 19.31
C MET A 42 -17.95 1.12 19.27
N ASP A 43 -17.34 1.38 20.41
CA ASP A 43 -16.14 2.20 20.47
C ASP A 43 -15.04 1.59 19.57
N ASN A 44 -14.35 2.46 18.82
CA ASN A 44 -13.25 2.07 17.92
C ASN A 44 -13.64 1.11 16.79
N TRP A 45 -14.91 1.06 16.37
CA TRP A 45 -15.39 0.19 15.29
C TRP A 45 -14.49 0.22 14.03
N LYS A 46 -14.06 1.40 13.59
CA LYS A 46 -13.17 1.57 12.43
C LYS A 46 -11.79 0.92 12.62
N SER A 47 -11.23 1.01 13.83
CA SER A 47 -9.98 0.32 14.18
C SER A 47 -10.16 -1.19 14.21
N GLN A 48 -11.34 -1.67 14.61
CA GLN A 48 -11.70 -3.09 14.52
C GLN A 48 -11.81 -3.54 13.05
N CYS A 49 -12.39 -2.73 12.17
CA CYS A 49 -12.39 -3.01 10.73
C CYS A 49 -10.96 -3.21 10.18
N GLN A 50 -10.01 -2.35 10.56
CA GLN A 50 -8.59 -2.52 10.16
C GLN A 50 -7.97 -3.80 10.75
N THR A 51 -8.29 -4.12 12.00
CA THR A 51 -7.80 -5.34 12.67
C THR A 51 -8.30 -6.61 11.96
N ILE A 52 -9.58 -6.66 11.60
CA ILE A 52 -10.18 -7.79 10.89
C ILE A 52 -9.65 -7.86 9.45
N LEU A 53 -9.50 -6.71 8.77
CA LEU A 53 -8.91 -6.65 7.44
C LEU A 53 -7.52 -7.29 7.43
N LYS A 54 -6.66 -6.91 8.38
CA LYS A 54 -5.33 -7.51 8.53
C LYS A 54 -5.38 -9.00 8.80
N ALA A 55 -6.27 -9.45 9.69
CA ALA A 55 -6.37 -10.87 10.03
C ALA A 55 -6.87 -11.72 8.84
N SER A 56 -7.76 -11.19 8.01
CA SER A 56 -8.38 -11.91 6.89
C SER A 56 -7.62 -11.79 5.57
N HIS A 57 -6.95 -10.68 5.31
CA HIS A 57 -6.28 -10.37 4.04
C HIS A 57 -4.75 -10.18 4.18
N GLY A 58 -4.22 -10.31 5.40
CA GLY A 58 -2.79 -10.28 5.70
C GLY A 58 -2.17 -8.89 5.83
N ILE A 59 -2.90 -7.83 5.51
CA ILE A 59 -2.43 -6.44 5.58
C ILE A 59 -3.61 -5.49 5.85
N ASP A 60 -3.39 -4.43 6.63
CA ASP A 60 -4.33 -3.31 6.78
C ASP A 60 -3.90 -2.09 5.93
N TYR A 61 -4.71 -1.02 5.95
CA TYR A 61 -4.38 0.19 5.18
C TYR A 61 -3.10 0.89 5.68
N LEU A 62 -2.82 0.88 6.98
CA LEU A 62 -1.60 1.49 7.55
C LEU A 62 -0.36 0.74 7.05
N GLN A 63 -0.36 -0.58 7.12
CA GLN A 63 0.74 -1.41 6.62
C GLN A 63 0.91 -1.29 5.11
N PHE A 64 -0.20 -1.13 4.37
CA PHE A 64 -0.13 -0.85 2.94
C PHE A 64 0.47 0.53 2.64
N TYR A 65 0.15 1.54 3.45
CA TYR A 65 0.80 2.85 3.40
C TYR A 65 2.30 2.77 3.74
N ASP A 66 2.68 2.02 4.78
CA ASP A 66 4.08 1.82 5.15
C ASP A 66 4.88 1.16 4.03
N PHE A 67 4.27 0.16 3.36
CA PHE A 67 4.84 -0.48 2.18
C PHE A 67 5.06 0.52 1.03
N LEU A 68 4.04 1.30 0.68
CA LEU A 68 4.17 2.34 -0.35
C LEU A 68 5.26 3.36 0.00
N SER A 69 5.23 3.84 1.24
CA SER A 69 6.16 4.83 1.77
C SER A 69 7.61 4.34 1.72
N PHE A 70 7.84 3.09 2.09
CA PHE A 70 9.17 2.48 2.02
C PHE A 70 9.71 2.46 0.59
N ILE A 71 8.89 2.00 -0.38
CA ILE A 71 9.28 1.97 -1.78
C ILE A 71 9.55 3.38 -2.29
N ILE A 72 8.62 4.32 -2.09
CA ILE A 72 8.77 5.72 -2.53
C ILE A 72 10.05 6.32 -1.99
N LYS A 73 10.28 6.26 -0.66
CA LYS A 73 11.47 6.83 -0.02
C LYS A 73 12.76 6.22 -0.57
N LYS A 74 12.81 4.90 -0.77
CA LYS A 74 13.99 4.21 -1.34
C LYS A 74 14.28 4.64 -2.79
N ARG A 75 13.24 4.82 -3.60
CA ARG A 75 13.36 5.27 -5.00
C ARG A 75 13.80 6.74 -5.08
N ILE A 76 13.25 7.60 -4.22
CA ILE A 76 13.63 9.02 -4.12
C ILE A 76 15.08 9.17 -3.65
N ASP A 77 15.48 8.44 -2.61
CA ASP A 77 16.86 8.43 -2.09
C ASP A 77 17.87 8.07 -3.17
N SER A 78 17.55 7.05 -3.97
CA SER A 78 18.39 6.62 -5.10
C SER A 78 18.61 7.74 -6.12
N ILE A 79 17.56 8.48 -6.49
CA ILE A 79 17.65 9.60 -7.44
C ILE A 79 18.43 10.77 -6.82
N ASN A 80 18.03 11.22 -5.64
CA ASN A 80 18.58 12.43 -5.02
C ASN A 80 20.06 12.28 -4.65
N ASN A 81 20.47 11.09 -4.22
CA ASN A 81 21.84 10.83 -3.78
C ASN A 81 22.67 10.08 -4.83
N ASN A 82 22.15 9.91 -6.04
CA ASN A 82 22.77 9.13 -7.12
C ASN A 82 23.28 7.77 -6.64
N LYS A 83 22.48 7.10 -5.81
CA LYS A 83 22.82 5.85 -5.14
C LYS A 83 22.13 4.69 -5.85
N ALA A 84 22.86 3.60 -6.05
CA ALA A 84 22.29 2.37 -6.60
C ALA A 84 21.08 1.90 -5.76
N CYS A 85 19.94 1.73 -6.42
CA CYS A 85 18.75 1.15 -5.80
C CYS A 85 18.77 -0.36 -6.06
N THR A 86 19.10 -1.17 -5.06
CA THR A 86 19.20 -2.62 -5.22
C THR A 86 18.00 -3.37 -4.66
N ASN A 87 17.68 -4.50 -5.28
CA ASN A 87 16.82 -5.55 -4.76
C ASN A 87 17.69 -6.76 -4.38
N PHE A 88 17.45 -7.33 -3.18
CA PHE A 88 18.23 -8.44 -2.63
C PHE A 88 19.75 -8.28 -2.77
N ASP A 89 20.25 -7.05 -2.65
CA ASP A 89 21.67 -6.67 -2.76
C ASP A 89 22.40 -7.14 -4.02
N THR A 90 21.64 -7.57 -5.04
CA THR A 90 22.17 -8.20 -6.25
C THR A 90 21.69 -7.49 -7.49
N TRP A 91 20.43 -7.04 -7.51
CA TRP A 91 19.80 -6.49 -8.71
C TRP A 91 19.58 -4.99 -8.60
N GLU A 92 20.31 -4.21 -9.40
CA GLU A 92 20.15 -2.76 -9.46
C GLU A 92 19.00 -2.36 -10.39
N PHE A 93 18.13 -1.48 -9.90
CA PHE A 93 17.05 -0.91 -10.69
C PHE A 93 17.57 0.20 -11.61
N GLY A 94 17.35 0.07 -12.91
CA GLY A 94 17.58 1.15 -13.86
C GLY A 94 16.61 2.32 -13.65
N ILE A 95 16.99 3.52 -14.09
CA ILE A 95 16.22 4.75 -13.88
C ILE A 95 14.76 4.66 -14.36
N ASN A 96 14.51 4.03 -15.51
CA ASN A 96 13.15 3.84 -16.02
C ASN A 96 12.27 3.01 -15.08
N HIS A 97 12.85 2.01 -14.41
CA HIS A 97 12.14 1.20 -13.42
C HIS A 97 11.80 2.04 -12.18
N ILE A 98 12.75 2.83 -11.70
CA ILE A 98 12.56 3.74 -10.56
C ILE A 98 11.44 4.74 -10.85
N LEU A 99 11.47 5.39 -12.01
CA LEU A 99 10.44 6.35 -12.42
C LEU A 99 9.08 5.69 -12.61
N PHE A 100 9.03 4.47 -13.15
CA PHE A 100 7.80 3.69 -13.26
C PHE A 100 7.22 3.39 -11.87
N ASP A 101 8.02 2.85 -10.94
CA ASP A 101 7.60 2.57 -9.57
C ASP A 101 7.03 3.83 -8.89
N LEU A 102 7.73 4.97 -8.99
CA LEU A 102 7.27 6.24 -8.43
C LEU A 102 5.92 6.68 -8.99
N LYS A 103 5.73 6.61 -10.32
CA LYS A 103 4.45 6.94 -10.97
C LYS A 103 3.32 6.04 -10.47
N ARG A 104 3.57 4.73 -10.37
CA ARG A 104 2.57 3.75 -9.94
C ARG A 104 2.23 3.87 -8.46
N ALA A 105 3.25 4.07 -7.62
CA ALA A 105 3.08 4.26 -6.17
C ALA A 105 2.36 5.58 -5.86
N LYS A 106 2.72 6.69 -6.53
CA LYS A 106 1.98 7.98 -6.41
C LYS A 106 0.51 7.78 -6.72
N PHE A 107 0.21 7.16 -7.87
CA PHE A 107 -1.16 6.95 -8.31
C PHE A 107 -1.98 6.19 -7.26
N VAL A 108 -1.44 5.08 -6.73
CA VAL A 108 -2.11 4.29 -5.69
C VAL A 108 -2.22 5.05 -4.37
N LEU A 109 -1.18 5.77 -3.95
CA LEU A 109 -1.20 6.57 -2.72
C LEU A 109 -2.30 7.64 -2.78
N SER A 110 -2.51 8.28 -3.93
CA SER A 110 -3.61 9.24 -4.11
C SER A 110 -4.98 8.59 -3.89
N TYR A 111 -5.22 7.38 -4.40
CA TYR A 111 -6.48 6.67 -4.12
C TYR A 111 -6.61 6.26 -2.67
N LEU A 112 -5.52 5.79 -2.04
CA LEU A 112 -5.53 5.42 -0.62
C LEU A 112 -5.90 6.62 0.26
N ILE A 113 -5.35 7.80 -0.02
CA ILE A 113 -5.68 9.05 0.68
C ILE A 113 -7.17 9.39 0.54
N VAL A 114 -7.67 9.40 -0.70
CA VAL A 114 -9.08 9.73 -0.98
C VAL A 114 -10.00 8.74 -0.28
N ASP A 115 -9.76 7.45 -0.44
CA ASP A 115 -10.60 6.40 0.17
C ASP A 115 -10.55 6.43 1.70
N SER A 116 -9.40 6.77 2.29
CA SER A 116 -9.28 6.91 3.73
C SER A 116 -10.06 8.12 4.26
N LYS A 117 -10.16 9.20 3.48
CA LYS A 117 -11.01 10.37 3.81
C LYS A 117 -12.49 10.03 3.65
N ASP A 118 -12.87 9.36 2.56
CA ASP A 118 -14.25 8.96 2.27
C ASP A 118 -14.82 8.03 3.34
N ASN A 119 -13.98 7.16 3.93
CA ASN A 119 -14.37 6.24 5.00
C ASN A 119 -14.10 6.80 6.42
N ASP A 120 -13.66 8.05 6.54
CA ASP A 120 -13.35 8.71 7.81
C ASP A 120 -12.38 7.88 8.70
N ILE A 121 -11.35 7.33 8.05
CA ILE A 121 -10.26 6.54 8.66
C ILE A 121 -8.89 7.17 8.44
N TYR A 122 -8.83 8.40 7.90
CA TYR A 122 -7.59 9.08 7.55
C TYR A 122 -6.60 9.11 8.73
N ASP A 123 -7.04 9.55 9.91
CA ASP A 123 -6.18 9.65 11.10
C ASP A 123 -5.75 8.27 11.65
N ILE A 124 -6.56 7.23 11.43
CA ILE A 124 -6.22 5.85 11.81
C ILE A 124 -5.10 5.31 10.92
N VAL A 125 -5.22 5.55 9.61
CA VAL A 125 -4.32 5.03 8.58
C VAL A 125 -2.99 5.78 8.57
N PHE A 126 -3.01 7.11 8.67
CA PHE A 126 -1.80 7.92 8.53
C PHE A 126 -1.22 8.39 9.87
N ARG A 127 -2.01 8.38 10.95
CA ARG A 127 -1.59 8.88 12.27
C ARG A 127 -1.04 10.31 12.14
N ASP A 128 0.18 10.54 12.63
CA ASP A 128 0.87 11.84 12.53
C ASP A 128 1.57 12.07 11.17
N ASN A 129 1.50 11.11 10.24
CA ASN A 129 2.13 11.25 8.93
C ASN A 129 1.30 12.13 7.99
N ARG A 130 1.99 12.76 7.04
CA ARG A 130 1.38 13.52 5.93
C ARG A 130 1.70 12.83 4.60
N PRO A 131 0.86 11.91 4.12
CA PRO A 131 1.12 11.17 2.88
C PRO A 131 1.19 12.10 1.64
N GLU A 132 0.54 13.26 1.68
CA GLU A 132 0.62 14.28 0.63
C GLU A 132 2.06 14.77 0.39
N ASN A 133 2.89 14.87 1.44
CA ASN A 133 4.29 15.26 1.30
C ASN A 133 5.06 14.28 0.38
N LEU A 134 4.74 12.98 0.43
CA LEU A 134 5.35 11.99 -0.46
C LEU A 134 4.93 12.22 -1.92
N ILE A 135 3.66 12.61 -2.15
CA ILE A 135 3.18 12.94 -3.50
C ILE A 135 3.93 14.16 -4.04
N GLU A 136 4.07 15.22 -3.23
CA GLU A 136 4.82 16.42 -3.59
C GLU A 136 6.28 16.12 -3.90
N CYS A 137 6.95 15.28 -3.10
CA CYS A 137 8.32 14.85 -3.38
C CYS A 137 8.44 14.08 -4.70
N ILE A 138 7.46 13.25 -5.05
CA ILE A 138 7.44 12.54 -6.33
C ILE A 138 7.26 13.52 -7.49
N ASP A 139 6.37 14.50 -7.34
CA ASP A 139 6.10 15.49 -8.39
C ASP A 139 7.31 16.38 -8.69
N ALA A 140 8.11 16.71 -7.68
CA ALA A 140 9.37 17.41 -7.87
C ALA A 140 10.39 16.62 -8.73
N ILE A 141 10.30 15.29 -8.78
CA ILE A 141 11.19 14.41 -9.56
C ILE A 141 10.66 14.17 -10.97
N LEU A 142 9.34 14.12 -11.16
CA LEU A 142 8.70 13.73 -12.42
C LEU A 142 8.49 14.88 -13.42
N ILE A 143 9.10 16.05 -13.17
CA ILE A 143 9.04 17.26 -14.03
C ILE A 143 9.58 16.98 -15.43
#